data_AF-R5IXR3-F1
#
_entry.id   AF-R5IXR3-F1
#
_cell.length_a   1.000
_cell.length_b   1.000
_cell.length_c   1.000
_cell.angle_alpha   90.00
_cell.angle_beta   90.00
_cell.angle_gamma   90.00
#
_symmetry.space_group_name_H-M   'P 1'
#
loop_
_entity.id
_entity.type
_entity.pdbx_description
1 polymer ?
#
loop_
_entity_poly.entity_id
_entity_poly.type
_entity_poly.pdbx_seq_one_letter_code
_entity_poly.pdbx_strand_id
1 'polypeptide(L)'
;MTNYDLEESELIKLQILLSFVLLFTTIISITLSYDFLLKLEKKPPIYSEKESLDILIFNRTIMFIVAALFIYINIRDKNVKEKYNSEDEFANLQIDASLFNFIAAAIVLYVGVKSRSNITSEENPTI
;
A
#
# COMPACT_ATOMS: atom_id res chain seq x y z
N MET A 1 -9.99 -14.05 -29.42
CA MET A 1 -9.23 -13.24 -28.46
C MET A 1 -7.81 -13.18 -28.97
N THR A 2 -7.28 -11.99 -29.21
CA THR A 2 -5.90 -11.81 -29.67
C THR A 2 -4.91 -12.08 -28.52
N ASN A 3 -3.64 -12.29 -28.82
CA ASN A 3 -2.62 -12.40 -27.78
C ASN A 3 -2.49 -11.09 -26.97
N TYR A 4 -2.78 -9.95 -27.60
CA TYR A 4 -2.89 -8.66 -26.93
C TYR A 4 -4.00 -8.67 -25.87
N ASP A 5 -5.23 -9.04 -26.26
CA ASP A 5 -6.39 -9.05 -25.35
C ASP A 5 -6.16 -9.98 -24.14
N LEU A 6 -5.44 -11.08 -24.33
CA LEU A 6 -5.11 -12.02 -23.25
C LEU A 6 -4.12 -11.41 -22.26
N GLU A 7 -2.99 -10.86 -22.74
CA GLU A 7 -1.98 -10.23 -21.88
C GLU A 7 -2.56 -9.01 -21.14
N GLU A 8 -3.34 -8.16 -21.82
CA GLU A 8 -3.99 -7.00 -21.22
C GLU A 8 -5.04 -7.42 -20.17
N SER A 9 -5.85 -8.44 -20.46
CA SER A 9 -6.84 -8.95 -19.51
C SER A 9 -6.21 -9.49 -18.22
N GLU A 10 -5.04 -10.12 -18.29
CA GLU A 10 -4.32 -10.61 -17.11
C GLU A 10 -3.85 -9.46 -16.21
N LEU A 11 -3.32 -8.38 -16.80
CA LEU A 11 -2.92 -7.18 -16.07
C LEU A 11 -4.11 -6.50 -15.40
N ILE A 12 -5.22 -6.36 -16.11
CA ILE A 12 -6.46 -5.79 -15.55
C ILE A 12 -6.99 -6.63 -14.39
N LYS A 13 -6.98 -7.96 -14.50
CA LYS A 13 -7.41 -8.85 -13.40
C LYS A 13 -6.54 -8.66 -12.16
N LEU A 14 -5.22 -8.55 -12.34
CA LEU A 14 -4.31 -8.28 -11.23
C LEU A 14 -4.58 -6.90 -10.62
N GLN A 15 -4.82 -5.89 -11.45
CA GLN A 15 -5.16 -4.54 -10.99
C GLN A 15 -6.44 -4.52 -10.15
N ILE A 16 -7.50 -5.23 -10.59
CA ILE A 16 -8.75 -5.38 -9.84
C ILE A 16 -8.49 -6.04 -8.48
N LEU A 17 -7.72 -7.12 -8.45
CA LEU A 17 -7.36 -7.80 -7.20
C LEU A 17 -6.64 -6.83 -6.24
N LEU A 18 -5.67 -6.07 -6.72
CA LEU A 18 -4.94 -5.09 -5.92
C LEU A 18 -5.84 -3.94 -5.43
N SER A 19 -6.81 -3.51 -6.23
CA SER A 19 -7.81 -2.53 -5.81
C SER A 19 -8.66 -3.04 -4.63
N PHE A 20 -9.06 -4.33 -4.64
CA PHE A 20 -9.71 -4.92 -3.48
C PHE A 20 -8.81 -4.96 -2.25
N VAL A 21 -7.53 -5.31 -2.42
CA VAL A 21 -6.56 -5.26 -1.31
C VAL A 21 -6.45 -3.85 -0.75
N LEU A 22 -6.37 -2.81 -1.59
CA LEU A 22 -6.37 -1.42 -1.14
C LEU A 22 -7.62 -1.08 -0.31
N LEU A 23 -8.81 -1.47 -0.75
CA LEU A 23 -10.04 -1.26 0.01
C LEU A 23 -9.96 -1.90 1.41
N PHE A 24 -9.44 -3.13 1.52
CA PHE A 24 -9.20 -3.76 2.81
C PHE A 24 -8.20 -2.97 3.67
N THR A 25 -7.10 -2.48 3.09
CA THR A 25 -6.13 -1.66 3.84
C THR A 25 -6.71 -0.33 4.32
N THR A 26 -7.65 0.25 3.56
CA THR A 26 -8.39 1.45 3.95
C THR A 26 -9.30 1.15 5.14
N ILE A 27 -10.04 0.04 5.12
CA ILE A 27 -10.88 -0.38 6.24
C ILE A 27 -10.03 -0.54 7.51
N ILE A 28 -8.89 -1.24 7.42
CA ILE A 28 -7.97 -1.41 8.56
C ILE A 28 -7.52 -0.04 9.09
N SER A 29 -7.12 0.87 8.19
CA SER A 29 -6.70 2.23 8.56
C SER A 29 -7.79 2.99 9.31
N ILE A 30 -9.05 2.87 8.86
CA ILE A 30 -10.20 3.49 9.53
C ILE A 30 -10.35 2.93 10.95
N THR A 31 -10.21 1.61 11.14
CA THR A 31 -10.31 1.03 12.50
C THR A 31 -9.19 1.53 13.42
N LEU A 32 -7.96 1.68 12.92
CA LEU A 32 -6.84 2.23 13.70
C LEU A 32 -7.06 3.72 14.04
N SER A 33 -7.56 4.52 13.11
CA SER A 33 -7.91 5.92 13.37
C SER A 33 -9.02 6.05 14.41
N TYR A 34 -10.02 5.16 14.36
CA TYR A 34 -11.10 5.14 15.34
C TYR A 34 -10.60 4.70 16.73
N ASP A 35 -9.72 3.69 16.81
CA ASP A 35 -9.06 3.30 18.06
C ASP A 35 -8.26 4.47 18.68
N PHE A 36 -7.52 5.21 17.84
CA PHE A 36 -6.80 6.41 18.28
C PHE A 36 -7.75 7.51 18.81
N LEU A 37 -8.90 7.70 18.16
CA LEU A 37 -9.94 8.63 18.64
C LEU A 37 -10.46 8.22 20.02
N LEU A 38 -10.75 6.93 20.25
CA LEU A 38 -11.20 6.45 21.56
C LEU A 38 -10.17 6.73 22.66
N LYS A 39 -8.87 6.55 22.37
CA LYS A 39 -7.77 6.88 23.30
C LYS A 39 -7.75 8.37 23.67
N LEU A 40 -7.93 9.26 22.69
CA LEU A 40 -8.02 10.71 22.94
C LEU A 40 -9.24 11.09 23.77
N GLU A 41 -10.36 10.41 23.56
CA GLU A 41 -11.60 10.58 24.33
C GLU A 41 -11.57 9.90 25.71
N LYS A 42 -10.43 9.28 26.10
CA LYS A 42 -10.27 8.50 27.34
C LYS A 42 -11.29 7.35 27.48
N LYS A 43 -11.72 6.79 26.35
CA LYS A 43 -12.60 5.62 26.28
C LYS A 43 -11.78 4.33 26.17
N PRO A 44 -12.35 3.17 26.53
CA PRO A 44 -11.69 1.88 26.33
C PRO A 44 -11.30 1.69 24.85
N PRO A 45 -10.03 1.40 24.53
CA PRO A 45 -9.59 1.17 23.17
C PRO A 45 -10.06 -0.19 22.63
N ILE A 46 -10.06 -0.32 21.31
CA ILE A 46 -10.34 -1.58 20.60
C ILE A 46 -9.09 -2.47 20.62
N TYR A 47 -7.92 -1.86 20.45
CA TYR A 47 -6.64 -2.56 20.38
C TYR A 47 -5.74 -2.14 21.56
N SER A 48 -4.94 -3.08 22.07
CA SER A 48 -3.79 -2.71 22.89
C SER A 48 -2.79 -1.88 22.08
N GLU A 49 -1.89 -1.15 22.76
CA GLU A 49 -0.89 -0.33 22.07
C GLU A 49 0.00 -1.17 21.13
N LYS A 50 0.43 -2.35 21.60
CA LYS A 50 1.22 -3.29 20.81
C LYS A 50 0.47 -3.80 19.58
N GLU A 51 -0.79 -4.22 19.75
CA GLU A 51 -1.62 -4.69 18.64
C GLU A 51 -1.87 -3.59 17.62
N SER A 52 -2.21 -2.38 18.07
CA SER A 52 -2.42 -1.23 17.19
C SER A 52 -1.19 -0.95 16.33
N LEU A 53 0.00 -1.04 16.91
CA LEU A 53 1.27 -0.81 16.23
C LEU A 53 1.62 -1.94 15.26
N ASP A 54 1.39 -3.19 15.65
CA ASP A 54 1.62 -4.36 14.79
C ASP A 54 0.70 -4.34 13.57
N ILE A 55 -0.60 -4.07 13.77
CA ILE A 55 -1.58 -3.92 12.70
C ILE A 55 -1.20 -2.73 11.79
N LEU A 56 -0.76 -1.60 12.36
CA LEU A 56 -0.34 -0.43 11.60
C LEU A 56 0.83 -0.75 10.67
N ILE A 57 1.89 -1.38 11.18
CA ILE A 57 3.08 -1.73 10.38
C ILE A 57 2.73 -2.77 9.32
N PHE A 58 1.95 -3.79 9.68
CA PHE A 58 1.49 -4.80 8.73
C PHE A 58 0.69 -4.16 7.59
N ASN A 59 -0.27 -3.29 7.91
CA ASN A 59 -1.09 -2.60 6.92
C ASN A 59 -0.24 -1.73 5.99
N ARG A 60 0.71 -0.96 6.53
CA ARG A 60 1.64 -0.13 5.75
C ARG A 60 2.59 -0.97 4.88
N THR A 61 2.97 -2.16 5.34
CA THR A 61 3.77 -3.11 4.56
C THR A 61 2.99 -3.64 3.36
N ILE A 62 1.72 -3.98 3.55
CA ILE A 62 0.83 -4.36 2.43
C ILE A 62 0.72 -3.22 1.42
N MET A 63 0.44 -1.99 1.88
CA MET A 63 0.35 -0.82 0.99
C MET A 63 1.62 -0.61 0.17
N PHE A 64 2.80 -0.78 0.79
CA PHE A 64 4.09 -0.70 0.09
C PHE A 64 4.23 -1.76 -1.01
N ILE A 65 3.89 -3.02 -0.71
CA ILE A 65 3.92 -4.12 -1.69
C ILE A 65 2.95 -3.83 -2.83
N VAL A 66 1.72 -3.40 -2.52
CA VAL A 66 0.69 -3.06 -3.52
C VAL A 66 1.17 -1.92 -4.42
N ALA A 67 1.76 -0.87 -3.87
CA ALA A 67 2.30 0.23 -4.66
C ALA A 67 3.43 -0.21 -5.60
N ALA A 68 4.30 -1.12 -5.15
CA ALA A 68 5.33 -1.72 -6.00
C ALA A 68 4.73 -2.54 -7.16
N LEU A 69 3.65 -3.29 -6.88
CA LEU A 69 2.94 -4.07 -7.89
C LEU A 69 2.21 -3.17 -8.91
N PHE A 70 1.70 -2.02 -8.51
CA PHE A 70 1.13 -1.04 -9.45
C PHE A 70 2.18 -0.47 -10.41
N ILE A 71 3.41 -0.20 -9.94
CA ILE A 71 4.52 0.16 -10.84
C ILE A 71 4.77 -0.95 -11.85
N TYR A 72 4.87 -2.20 -11.37
CA TYR A 72 5.09 -3.35 -12.23
C TYR A 72 3.99 -3.49 -13.30
N ILE A 73 2.71 -3.36 -12.92
CA ILE A 73 1.57 -3.41 -13.85
C ILE A 73 1.69 -2.32 -14.90
N ASN A 74 1.92 -1.06 -14.51
CA ASN A 74 1.98 0.06 -15.44
C ASN A 74 3.15 -0.05 -16.43
N ILE A 75 4.31 -0.54 -15.97
CA ILE A 75 5.45 -0.84 -16.86
C ILE A 75 5.10 -1.98 -17.82
N ARG A 76 4.47 -3.04 -17.33
CA ARG A 76 4.13 -4.20 -18.17
C ARG A 76 3.05 -3.85 -19.20
N ASP A 77 2.05 -3.09 -18.79
CA ASP A 77 0.98 -2.59 -19.65
C ASP A 77 1.54 -1.76 -20.83
N LYS A 78 2.44 -0.81 -20.53
CA LYS A 78 3.17 -0.05 -21.56
C LYS A 78 3.90 -0.98 -22.54
N ASN A 79 4.65 -1.95 -22.03
CA ASN A 79 5.40 -2.88 -22.89
C ASN A 79 4.50 -3.76 -23.77
N VAL A 80 3.33 -4.17 -23.26
CA VAL A 80 2.35 -4.93 -24.04
C VAL A 80 1.78 -4.05 -25.15
N LYS A 81 1.36 -2.83 -24.83
CA LYS A 81 0.82 -1.87 -25.81
C LYS A 81 1.81 -1.55 -26.92
N GLU A 82 3.08 -1.27 -26.58
CA GLU A 82 4.16 -1.07 -27.56
C GLU A 82 4.40 -2.31 -28.44
N LYS A 83 4.42 -3.52 -27.86
CA LYS A 83 4.61 -4.78 -28.59
C LYS A 83 3.56 -5.00 -29.68
N TYR A 84 2.35 -4.50 -29.50
CA TYR A 84 1.22 -4.69 -30.41
C TYR A 84 0.86 -3.44 -31.22
N ASN A 85 1.72 -2.41 -31.24
CA ASN A 85 1.51 -1.12 -31.91
C ASN A 85 0.20 -0.43 -31.48
N SER A 86 -0.19 -0.61 -30.21
CA SER A 86 -1.25 0.15 -29.58
C SER A 86 -0.59 1.28 -28.80
N GLU A 87 -0.72 2.52 -29.26
CA GLU A 87 -0.15 3.66 -28.54
C GLU A 87 -1.01 4.03 -27.32
N ASP A 88 -0.38 4.36 -26.20
CA ASP A 88 -1.01 4.96 -25.03
C ASP A 88 -0.18 6.17 -24.59
N GLU A 89 -0.67 7.35 -24.97
CA GLU A 89 -0.06 8.64 -24.67
C GLU A 89 0.16 8.86 -23.16
N PHE A 90 -0.66 8.22 -22.32
CA PHE A 90 -0.63 8.40 -20.87
C PHE A 90 0.18 7.34 -20.13
N ALA A 91 0.75 6.34 -20.82
CA ALA A 91 1.47 5.24 -20.17
C ALA A 91 2.62 5.72 -19.27
N ASN A 92 3.41 6.71 -19.73
CA ASN A 92 4.49 7.28 -18.91
C ASN A 92 3.96 8.00 -17.67
N LEU A 93 2.87 8.75 -17.81
CA LEU A 93 2.26 9.48 -16.70
C LEU A 93 1.70 8.52 -15.64
N GLN A 94 1.14 7.38 -16.06
CA GLN A 94 0.69 6.33 -15.14
C GLN A 94 1.86 5.69 -14.38
N ILE A 95 3.00 5.47 -15.04
CA ILE A 95 4.23 4.99 -14.39
C ILE A 95 4.71 6.03 -13.35
N ASP A 96 4.80 7.31 -13.71
CA ASP A 96 5.22 8.38 -12.79
C ASP A 96 4.28 8.49 -11.58
N ALA A 97 2.96 8.43 -11.80
CA ALA A 97 1.98 8.43 -10.72
C ALA A 97 2.17 7.24 -9.77
N SER A 98 2.41 6.04 -10.32
CA SER A 98 2.67 4.85 -9.50
C SER A 98 4.00 4.95 -8.71
N LEU A 99 5.01 5.62 -9.26
CA LEU A 99 6.26 5.89 -8.56
C LEU A 99 6.07 6.83 -7.37
N PHE A 100 5.29 7.90 -7.55
CA PHE A 100 4.95 8.79 -6.42
C PHE A 100 4.20 8.04 -5.31
N ASN A 101 3.25 7.17 -5.69
CA ASN A 101 2.52 6.37 -4.72
C ASN A 101 3.44 5.41 -3.95
N PHE A 102 4.38 4.76 -4.64
CA PHE A 102 5.38 3.89 -4.01
C PHE A 102 6.29 4.65 -3.03
N ILE A 103 6.77 5.84 -3.41
CA ILE A 103 7.58 6.68 -2.52
C ILE A 103 6.77 7.07 -1.28
N ALA A 104 5.51 7.48 -1.45
CA ALA A 104 4.63 7.79 -0.32
C ALA A 104 4.44 6.59 0.62
N ALA A 105 4.18 5.39 0.06
CA ALA A 105 4.03 4.17 0.83
C ALA A 105 5.32 3.80 1.59
N ALA A 106 6.49 3.96 0.96
CA ALA A 106 7.78 3.72 1.59
C ALA A 106 8.03 4.66 2.78
N ILE A 107 7.73 5.95 2.62
CA ILE A 107 7.86 6.95 3.70
C ILE A 107 6.95 6.59 4.88
N VAL A 108 5.69 6.28 4.61
CA VAL A 108 4.71 5.95 5.66
C VAL A 108 5.11 4.66 6.39
N LEU A 109 5.60 3.65 5.67
CA LEU A 109 6.13 2.43 6.29
C LEU A 109 7.34 2.73 7.18
N TYR A 110 8.32 3.50 6.68
CA TYR A 110 9.49 3.90 7.45
C TYR A 110 9.11 4.59 8.76
N VAL A 111 8.19 5.56 8.71
CA VAL A 111 7.69 6.24 9.92
C VAL A 111 7.10 5.24 10.90
N GLY A 112 6.31 4.26 10.42
CA GLY A 112 5.69 3.25 11.28
C GLY A 112 6.71 2.36 12.00
N VAL A 113 7.73 1.90 11.27
CA VAL A 113 8.82 1.09 11.82
C VAL A 113 9.65 1.91 12.83
N LYS A 114 9.95 3.18 12.52
CA LYS A 114 10.71 4.05 13.42
C LYS A 114 9.97 4.33 14.73
N SER A 115 8.66 4.59 14.66
CA SER A 115 7.82 4.78 15.86
C SER A 115 7.85 3.56 16.78
N ARG A 116 7.85 2.34 16.24
CA ARG A 116 7.96 1.11 17.05
C ARG A 116 9.27 0.99 17.79
N SER A 117 10.37 1.27 17.11
CA SER A 117 11.70 1.23 17.71
C SER A 117 11.80 2.12 18.95
N ASN A 118 11.17 3.31 18.91
CA ASN A 118 11.22 4.26 20.02
C ASN A 118 10.42 3.76 21.23
N ILE A 119 9.23 3.20 21.02
CA ILE A 119 8.39 2.64 22.12
C ILE A 119 9.13 1.50 22.81
N THR A 120 9.74 0.58 22.06
CA THR A 120 10.48 -0.55 22.64
C THR A 120 11.72 -0.15 23.43
N SER A 121 12.37 0.96 23.06
CA SER A 121 13.52 1.48 23.81
C SER A 121 13.13 2.19 25.10
N GLU A 122 11.92 2.76 25.17
CA GLU A 122 11.39 3.38 26.40
C GLU A 122 10.93 2.32 27.41
N GLU A 123 10.36 1.20 26.94
CA GLU A 123 9.95 0.08 27.80
C GLU A 123 11.14 -0.71 28.40
N ASN A 124 12.34 -0.59 27.81
CA ASN A 124 13.51 -1.35 28.24
C ASN A 124 14.79 -0.47 28.17
N PRO A 125 14.95 0.50 29.08
CA PRO A 125 16.12 1.37 29.08
C PRO A 125 17.37 0.53 29.36
N THR A 126 18.31 0.49 28.40
CA THR A 126 19.66 -0.01 28.66
C THR A 126 20.33 0.91 29.67
N ILE A 127 20.66 0.34 30.84
CA ILE A 127 21.42 0.96 31.93
C ILE A 127 22.90 1.01 31.56
#